data_AF-A0AAV5U983-F1
#
_entry.id   AF-A0AAV5U983-F1
#
_cell.length_a   1.000
_cell.length_b   1.000
_cell.length_c   1.000
_cell.angle_alpha   90.00
_cell.angle_beta   90.00
_cell.angle_gamma   90.00
#
_symmetry.space_group_name_H-M   'P 1'
#
loop_
_entity.id
_entity.type
_entity.pdbx_description
1 polymer ?
#
loop_
_entity_poly.entity_id
_entity_poly.type
_entity_poly.pdbx_seq_one_letter_code
_entity_poly.pdbx_strand_id
1 'polypeptide(L)'
;IYTTAYTLPFFLTILNFLYRYWATKSPVKILLFSSKYFIGSLLTFGLIAGIAWYMTAFFVCSGDVNEPGTIALRDALREQTNLTIYDGWIVMDHWRNDTFQLKPFLVIIYADIVMSFTFVTASALAVMTFHHIHVNSMVSEWQRKVQRTVLIALCAQTFVPLLCVYIPYTNNLNTPFLRIRGIVGMERHTASLISCFPLWDAIVITLLMRDYREGFMSMFCASTQVKSAVSSQMNSVSVPSIANSQLEPTVI
;
A
#
# COMPACT_ATOMS: atom_id res chain seq x y z
N ILE A 1 -6.30 18.84 2.19
CA ILE A 1 -4.96 18.26 1.92
C ILE A 1 -4.80 16.90 2.60
N TYR A 2 -5.00 16.75 3.91
CA TYR A 2 -4.89 15.45 4.59
C TYR A 2 -5.70 14.32 3.92
N THR A 3 -6.93 14.61 3.51
CA THR A 3 -7.81 13.62 2.86
C THR A 3 -7.36 13.15 1.48
N THR A 4 -6.46 13.87 0.80
CA THR A 4 -5.89 13.41 -0.48
C THR A 4 -4.87 12.31 -0.29
N ALA A 5 -4.26 12.21 0.90
CA ALA A 5 -3.34 11.13 1.20
C ALA A 5 -4.03 9.75 1.17
N TYR A 6 -5.35 9.68 1.34
CA TYR A 6 -6.11 8.44 1.23
C TYR A 6 -6.13 7.85 -0.18
N THR A 7 -5.81 8.61 -1.23
CA THR A 7 -5.72 8.05 -2.59
C THR A 7 -4.42 7.27 -2.81
N LEU A 8 -3.37 7.54 -2.02
CA LEU A 8 -2.05 6.94 -2.18
C LEU A 8 -2.07 5.42 -1.93
N PRO A 9 -2.68 4.88 -0.86
CA PRO A 9 -2.77 3.43 -0.66
C PRO A 9 -3.41 2.69 -1.84
N PHE A 10 -4.48 3.22 -2.42
CA PHE A 10 -5.15 2.60 -3.58
C PHE A 10 -4.22 2.54 -4.79
N PHE A 11 -3.57 3.65 -5.11
CA PHE A 11 -2.65 3.75 -6.24
C PHE A 11 -1.43 2.83 -6.05
N LEU A 12 -0.81 2.85 -4.87
CA LEU A 12 0.34 2.02 -4.54
C LEU A 12 0.01 0.53 -4.55
N THR A 13 -1.20 0.15 -4.13
CA THR A 13 -1.66 -1.25 -4.18
C THR A 13 -1.68 -1.76 -5.62
N ILE A 14 -2.30 -1.03 -6.55
CA ILE A 14 -2.33 -1.41 -7.97
C ILE A 14 -0.91 -1.47 -8.53
N LEU A 15 -0.07 -0.48 -8.24
CA LEU A 15 1.31 -0.46 -8.71
C LEU A 15 2.12 -1.66 -8.23
N ASN A 16 1.98 -2.04 -6.96
CA ASN A 16 2.66 -3.20 -6.40
C ASN A 16 2.23 -4.49 -7.11
N PHE A 17 0.92 -4.71 -7.30
CA PHE A 17 0.44 -5.90 -8.03
C PHE A 17 0.84 -5.88 -9.52
N LEU A 18 0.78 -4.73 -10.16
CA LEU A 18 1.16 -4.56 -11.57
C LEU A 18 2.65 -4.86 -11.78
N TYR A 19 3.50 -4.30 -10.92
CA TYR A 19 4.94 -4.55 -10.93
C TYR A 19 5.23 -6.05 -10.82
N ARG A 20 4.57 -6.76 -9.90
CA ARG A 20 4.76 -8.21 -9.72
C ARG A 20 4.24 -9.03 -10.89
N TYR A 21 3.10 -8.64 -11.44
CA TYR A 21 2.56 -9.27 -12.63
C TYR A 21 3.55 -9.16 -13.80
N TRP A 22 4.11 -7.97 -14.03
CA TRP A 22 5.13 -7.78 -15.07
C TRP A 22 6.41 -8.52 -14.75
N ALA A 23 6.86 -8.54 -13.49
CA ALA A 23 8.03 -9.30 -13.10
C ALA A 23 7.92 -10.80 -13.38
N THR A 24 6.70 -11.34 -13.30
CA THR A 24 6.43 -12.76 -13.54
C THR A 24 6.20 -13.06 -15.02
N LYS A 25 5.39 -12.24 -15.71
CA LYS A 25 4.96 -12.49 -17.10
C LYS A 25 5.94 -11.98 -18.15
N SER A 26 6.53 -10.81 -17.92
CA SER A 26 7.34 -10.12 -18.92
C SER A 26 8.38 -9.24 -18.23
N PRO A 27 9.53 -9.82 -17.82
CA PRO A 27 10.57 -9.09 -17.11
C PRO A 27 11.07 -7.86 -17.88
N VAL A 28 11.01 -7.89 -19.21
CA VAL A 28 11.35 -6.75 -20.08
C VAL A 28 10.50 -5.52 -19.78
N LYS A 29 9.23 -5.68 -19.39
CA LYS A 29 8.35 -4.56 -19.02
C LYS A 29 8.72 -3.93 -17.68
N ILE A 30 9.48 -4.62 -16.82
CA ILE A 30 9.99 -4.00 -15.58
C ILE A 30 10.92 -2.83 -15.91
N LEU A 31 11.64 -2.90 -17.05
CA LEU A 31 12.53 -1.81 -17.49
C LEU A 31 11.79 -0.49 -17.71
N LEU A 32 10.47 -0.52 -17.91
CA LEU A 32 9.64 0.69 -17.94
C LEU A 32 9.71 1.44 -16.60
N PHE A 33 9.77 0.75 -15.46
CA PHE A 33 9.97 1.37 -14.15
C PHE A 33 11.35 2.03 -13.99
N SER A 34 12.29 1.82 -14.91
CA SER A 34 13.56 2.55 -14.97
C SER A 34 13.52 3.76 -15.94
N SER A 35 12.48 3.87 -16.77
CA SER A 35 12.30 4.98 -17.70
C SER A 35 11.75 6.21 -16.99
N LYS A 36 12.47 7.34 -17.08
CA LYS A 36 12.06 8.62 -16.50
C LYS A 36 10.67 9.06 -16.98
N TYR A 37 10.32 8.76 -18.23
CA TYR A 37 9.01 9.11 -18.80
C TYR A 37 7.87 8.30 -18.16
N PHE A 38 8.09 7.02 -17.90
CA PHE A 38 7.09 6.16 -17.27
C PHE A 38 6.93 6.48 -15.78
N ILE A 39 8.04 6.74 -15.07
CA ILE A 39 7.97 7.22 -13.68
C ILE A 39 7.22 8.56 -13.63
N GLY A 40 7.55 9.49 -14.53
CA GLY A 40 6.89 10.78 -14.63
C GLY A 40 5.38 10.67 -14.92
N SER A 41 4.97 9.73 -15.78
CA SER A 41 3.55 9.49 -16.06
C SER A 41 2.80 8.90 -14.86
N LEU A 42 3.42 7.98 -14.13
CA LEU A 42 2.86 7.43 -12.89
C LEU A 42 2.68 8.51 -11.81
N LEU A 43 3.68 9.37 -11.60
CA LEU A 43 3.60 10.48 -10.67
C LEU A 43 2.51 11.48 -11.07
N THR A 44 2.45 11.81 -12.37
CA THR A 44 1.42 12.71 -12.90
C THR A 44 0.02 12.13 -12.69
N PHE A 45 -0.17 10.84 -12.96
CA PHE A 45 -1.45 10.17 -12.74
C PHE A 45 -1.87 10.19 -11.26
N GLY A 46 -0.95 9.85 -10.35
CA GLY A 46 -1.20 9.91 -8.91
C GLY A 46 -1.55 11.33 -8.44
N LEU A 47 -0.86 12.34 -8.96
CA LEU A 47 -1.13 13.75 -8.66
C LEU A 47 -2.51 14.18 -9.16
N ILE A 48 -2.88 13.84 -10.41
CA ILE A 48 -4.20 14.16 -10.96
C ILE A 48 -5.29 13.49 -10.13
N ALA A 49 -5.13 12.22 -9.74
CA ALA A 49 -6.08 11.52 -8.88
C ALA A 49 -6.21 12.19 -7.50
N GLY A 50 -5.09 12.60 -6.89
CA GLY A 50 -5.08 13.35 -5.63
C GLY A 50 -5.78 14.71 -5.74
N ILE A 51 -5.54 15.45 -6.82
CA ILE A 51 -6.20 16.74 -7.09
C ILE A 51 -7.69 16.53 -7.32
N ALA A 52 -8.09 15.54 -8.13
CA ALA A 52 -9.50 15.24 -8.37
C ALA A 52 -10.24 14.92 -7.06
N TRP A 53 -9.64 14.09 -6.19
CA TRP A 53 -10.19 13.82 -4.87
C TRP A 53 -10.26 15.06 -3.99
N TYR A 54 -9.20 15.90 -4.00
CA TYR A 54 -9.19 17.17 -3.27
C TYR A 54 -10.35 18.08 -3.69
N MET A 55 -10.52 18.28 -5.00
CA MET A 55 -11.56 19.15 -5.54
C MET A 55 -12.95 18.63 -5.17
N THR A 56 -13.19 17.32 -5.29
CA THR A 56 -14.46 16.71 -4.87
C THR A 56 -14.71 16.91 -3.37
N ALA A 57 -13.71 16.65 -2.54
CA ALA A 57 -13.84 16.81 -1.09
C ALA A 57 -14.03 18.28 -0.67
N PHE A 58 -13.41 19.23 -1.37
CA PHE A 58 -13.47 20.65 -1.03
C PHE A 58 -14.71 21.37 -1.58
N PHE A 59 -15.13 21.06 -2.81
CA PHE A 59 -16.23 21.78 -3.47
C PHE A 59 -17.59 21.09 -3.36
N VAL A 60 -17.62 19.77 -3.13
CA VAL A 60 -18.86 18.98 -3.15
C VAL A 60 -19.28 18.52 -1.76
N CYS A 61 -18.31 18.13 -0.93
CA CYS A 61 -18.58 17.86 0.48
C CYS A 61 -18.58 19.16 1.26
N SER A 62 -19.21 19.15 2.43
CA SER A 62 -19.19 20.29 3.32
C SER A 62 -18.65 19.91 4.70
N GLY A 63 -18.20 20.92 5.41
CA GLY A 63 -17.60 20.84 6.74
C GLY A 63 -17.60 22.19 7.44
N ASP A 64 -18.44 23.13 6.99
CA ASP A 64 -18.56 24.43 7.63
C ASP A 64 -19.04 24.24 9.07
N VAL A 65 -18.51 25.08 9.96
CA VAL A 65 -18.73 25.07 11.40
C VAL A 65 -20.21 25.13 11.76
N ASN A 66 -21.00 25.84 10.93
CA ASN A 66 -22.41 26.12 11.15
C ASN A 66 -23.37 25.17 10.43
N GLU A 67 -22.84 24.16 9.73
CA GLU A 67 -23.71 23.20 9.06
C GLU A 67 -24.31 22.17 10.03
N PRO A 68 -25.60 21.83 9.90
CA PRO A 68 -26.25 20.86 10.78
C PRO A 68 -25.57 19.49 10.86
N GLY A 69 -25.03 18.97 9.76
CA GLY A 69 -24.28 17.72 9.78
C GLY A 69 -22.99 17.82 10.61
N THR A 70 -22.26 18.93 10.48
CA THR A 70 -21.05 19.23 11.27
C THR A 70 -21.39 19.45 12.75
N ILE A 71 -22.48 20.17 13.04
CA ILE A 71 -22.95 20.42 14.41
C ILE A 71 -23.35 19.09 15.07
N ALA A 72 -24.16 18.26 14.41
CA ALA A 72 -24.58 16.97 14.93
C ALA A 72 -23.37 16.05 15.23
N LEU A 73 -22.39 16.01 14.31
CA LEU A 73 -21.18 15.23 14.51
C LEU A 73 -20.30 15.78 15.65
N ARG A 74 -20.19 17.11 15.76
CA ARG A 74 -19.46 17.78 16.85
C ARG A 74 -20.10 17.51 18.20
N ASP A 75 -21.43 17.60 18.29
CA ASP A 75 -22.17 17.37 19.52
C ASP A 75 -22.05 15.90 19.96
N ALA A 76 -22.15 14.96 19.02
CA ALA A 76 -21.92 13.54 19.29
C ALA A 76 -20.48 13.26 19.76
N LEU A 77 -19.47 13.89 19.15
CA LEU A 77 -18.08 13.75 19.59
C LEU A 77 -17.88 14.36 20.99
N ARG A 78 -18.47 15.53 21.24
CA ARG A 78 -18.38 16.22 22.53
C ARG A 78 -18.98 15.38 23.65
N GLU A 79 -20.12 14.76 23.42
CA GLU A 79 -20.76 13.85 24.38
C GLU A 79 -19.86 12.65 24.71
N GLN A 80 -19.13 12.12 23.72
CA GLN A 80 -18.29 10.93 23.90
C GLN A 80 -16.92 11.21 24.50
N THR A 81 -16.30 12.34 24.16
CA THR A 81 -14.88 12.59 24.45
C THR A 81 -14.64 13.82 25.32
N ASN A 82 -15.68 14.60 25.63
CA ASN A 82 -15.59 15.93 26.24
C ASN A 82 -14.71 16.94 25.47
N LEU A 83 -14.34 16.63 24.22
CA LEU A 83 -13.55 17.49 23.34
C LEU A 83 -14.45 18.18 22.32
N THR A 84 -14.17 19.46 22.04
CA THR A 84 -14.94 20.23 21.06
C THR A 84 -14.01 20.59 19.90
N ILE A 85 -14.25 19.98 18.74
CA ILE A 85 -13.48 20.22 17.52
C ILE A 85 -14.34 21.06 16.57
N TYR A 86 -13.91 22.30 16.32
CA TYR A 86 -14.65 23.25 15.49
C TYR A 86 -14.40 23.04 13.99
N ASP A 87 -13.14 22.84 13.60
CA ASP A 87 -12.71 22.75 12.20
C ASP A 87 -12.17 21.36 11.82
N GLY A 88 -12.01 21.14 10.51
CA GLY A 88 -11.33 19.96 9.97
C GLY A 88 -12.24 18.78 9.62
N TRP A 89 -13.56 18.98 9.71
CA TRP A 89 -14.55 17.98 9.33
C TRP A 89 -14.74 17.94 7.81
N ILE A 90 -14.91 16.73 7.28
CA ILE A 90 -15.53 16.51 5.98
C ILE A 90 -16.74 15.63 6.24
N VAL A 91 -17.92 16.21 6.09
CA VAL A 91 -19.19 15.56 6.38
C VAL A 91 -19.89 15.25 5.06
N MET A 92 -20.18 13.96 4.85
CA MET A 92 -20.94 13.47 3.69
C MET A 92 -22.36 13.12 4.14
N ASP A 93 -23.11 14.12 4.61
CA ASP A 93 -24.49 13.93 5.07
C ASP A 93 -25.47 13.88 3.88
N HIS A 94 -25.76 12.68 3.39
CA HIS A 94 -26.68 12.46 2.27
C HIS A 94 -28.16 12.37 2.67
N TRP A 95 -28.49 12.40 3.97
CA TRP A 95 -29.86 12.30 4.49
C TRP A 95 -30.09 13.31 5.63
N ARG A 96 -30.56 14.52 5.28
CA ARG A 96 -30.72 15.64 6.20
C ARG A 96 -32.20 15.98 6.40
N ASN A 97 -32.70 15.90 7.64
CA ASN A 97 -34.11 16.21 7.98
C ASN A 97 -35.13 15.52 7.05
N ASP A 98 -34.93 14.23 6.82
CA ASP A 98 -35.70 13.42 5.87
C ASP A 98 -35.63 13.82 4.38
N THR A 99 -34.72 14.72 4.03
CA THR A 99 -34.46 15.14 2.64
C THR A 99 -33.14 14.56 2.13
N PHE A 100 -33.22 13.98 0.94
CA PHE A 100 -32.06 13.41 0.28
C PHE A 100 -31.16 14.49 -0.32
N GLN A 101 -29.88 14.46 0.04
CA GLN A 101 -28.88 15.39 -0.47
C GLN A 101 -28.07 14.73 -1.58
N LEU A 102 -28.36 15.11 -2.83
CA LEU A 102 -27.76 14.49 -4.02
C LEU A 102 -26.23 14.67 -4.07
N LYS A 103 -25.70 15.81 -3.64
CA LYS A 103 -24.27 16.14 -3.75
C LYS A 103 -23.38 15.18 -2.93
N PRO A 104 -23.54 15.03 -1.59
CA PRO A 104 -22.79 14.05 -0.80
C PRO A 104 -22.98 12.62 -1.30
N PHE A 105 -24.19 12.26 -1.74
CA PHE A 105 -24.47 10.94 -2.29
C PHE A 105 -23.62 10.63 -3.53
N LEU A 106 -23.52 11.56 -4.48
CA LEU A 106 -22.68 11.37 -5.67
C LEU A 106 -21.20 11.19 -5.32
N VAL A 107 -20.71 11.83 -4.25
CA VAL A 107 -19.33 11.64 -3.78
C VAL A 107 -19.13 10.24 -3.21
N ILE A 108 -20.09 9.74 -2.43
CA ILE A 108 -20.05 8.37 -1.89
C ILE A 108 -20.04 7.35 -3.04
N ILE A 109 -20.93 7.49 -4.03
CA ILE A 109 -20.96 6.63 -5.21
C ILE A 109 -19.64 6.69 -6.00
N TYR A 110 -19.10 7.89 -6.20
CA TYR A 110 -17.79 8.06 -6.86
C TYR A 110 -16.68 7.31 -6.10
N ALA A 111 -16.61 7.45 -4.78
CA ALA A 111 -15.64 6.76 -3.95
C ALA A 111 -15.83 5.23 -3.98
N ASP A 112 -17.06 4.74 -3.91
CA ASP A 112 -17.37 3.30 -3.99
C ASP A 112 -16.96 2.71 -5.34
N ILE A 113 -17.17 3.43 -6.45
CA ILE A 113 -16.71 3.01 -7.79
C ILE A 113 -15.18 2.92 -7.82
N VAL A 114 -14.48 3.94 -7.33
CA VAL A 114 -13.00 3.97 -7.32
C VAL A 114 -12.43 2.85 -6.45
N MET A 115 -12.98 2.63 -5.27
CA MET A 115 -12.55 1.56 -4.36
C MET A 115 -12.82 0.18 -4.95
N SER A 116 -14.01 -0.04 -5.51
CA SER A 116 -14.38 -1.31 -6.13
C SER A 116 -13.51 -1.61 -7.34
N PHE A 117 -13.29 -0.62 -8.21
CA PHE A 117 -12.42 -0.74 -9.38
C PHE A 117 -10.98 -1.09 -8.99
N THR A 118 -10.44 -0.39 -7.97
CA THR A 118 -9.12 -0.68 -7.40
C THR A 118 -9.03 -2.11 -6.91
N PHE A 119 -10.00 -2.55 -6.10
CA PHE A 119 -10.01 -3.88 -5.50
C PHE A 119 -10.14 -4.99 -6.54
N VAL A 120 -11.03 -4.84 -7.52
CA VAL A 120 -11.19 -5.79 -8.63
C VAL A 120 -9.92 -5.87 -9.46
N THR A 121 -9.30 -4.74 -9.79
CA THR A 121 -8.05 -4.70 -10.56
C THR A 121 -6.90 -5.37 -9.82
N ALA A 122 -6.74 -5.07 -8.53
CA ALA A 122 -5.72 -5.70 -7.68
C ALA A 122 -5.93 -7.22 -7.59
N SER A 123 -7.18 -7.66 -7.36
CA SER A 123 -7.54 -9.08 -7.29
C SER A 123 -7.28 -9.80 -8.62
N ALA A 124 -7.65 -9.19 -9.75
CA ALA A 124 -7.40 -9.75 -11.07
C ALA A 124 -5.89 -9.89 -11.34
N LEU A 125 -5.09 -8.86 -11.03
CA LEU A 125 -3.64 -8.91 -11.17
C LEU A 125 -3.01 -9.98 -10.25
N ALA A 126 -3.49 -10.11 -9.01
CA ALA A 126 -3.03 -11.13 -8.08
C ALA A 126 -3.31 -12.55 -8.63
N VAL A 127 -4.54 -12.81 -9.07
CA VAL A 127 -4.95 -14.10 -9.66
C VAL A 127 -4.12 -14.41 -10.91
N MET A 128 -3.98 -13.45 -11.83
CA MET A 128 -3.16 -13.63 -13.03
C MET A 128 -1.69 -13.90 -12.70
N THR A 129 -1.15 -13.26 -11.66
CA THR A 129 0.23 -13.50 -11.20
C THR A 129 0.37 -14.90 -10.62
N PHE A 130 -0.54 -15.35 -9.74
CA PHE A 130 -0.54 -16.72 -9.21
C PHE A 130 -0.62 -17.76 -10.33
N HIS A 131 -1.54 -17.57 -11.28
CA HIS A 131 -1.70 -18.44 -12.43
C HIS A 131 -0.39 -18.53 -13.24
N HIS A 132 0.25 -17.39 -13.51
CA HIS A 132 1.50 -17.38 -14.28
C HIS A 132 2.68 -18.01 -13.52
N ILE A 133 2.78 -17.82 -12.19
CA ILE A 133 3.79 -18.49 -11.35
C ILE A 133 3.60 -20.01 -11.43
N HIS A 134 2.35 -20.48 -11.43
CA HIS A 134 2.04 -21.90 -11.42
C HIS A 134 2.31 -22.57 -12.79
N VAL A 135 1.88 -21.94 -13.89
CA VAL A 135 1.98 -22.51 -15.24
C VAL A 135 3.40 -22.41 -15.81
N ASN A 136 4.18 -21.41 -15.43
CA ASN A 136 5.50 -21.19 -16.02
C ASN A 136 6.55 -22.17 -15.45
N SER A 137 6.79 -23.26 -16.17
CA SER A 137 7.81 -24.27 -15.85
C SER A 137 9.25 -23.84 -16.15
N MET A 138 9.44 -22.74 -16.88
CA MET A 138 10.78 -22.27 -17.27
C MET A 138 11.54 -21.56 -16.13
N VAL A 139 10.87 -21.28 -15.02
CA VAL A 139 11.45 -20.57 -13.86
C VAL A 139 11.92 -21.57 -12.81
N SER A 140 13.07 -21.33 -12.19
CA SER A 140 13.57 -22.22 -11.12
C SER A 140 12.56 -22.34 -9.96
N GLU A 141 12.54 -23.49 -9.29
CA GLU A 141 11.67 -23.72 -8.12
C GLU A 141 11.93 -22.71 -7.01
N TRP A 142 13.20 -22.34 -6.80
CA TRP A 142 13.59 -21.32 -5.83
C TRP A 142 13.00 -19.95 -6.17
N GLN A 143 13.14 -19.48 -7.43
CA GLN A 143 12.56 -18.21 -7.85
C GLN A 143 11.03 -18.20 -7.74
N ARG A 144 10.36 -19.31 -8.09
CA ARG A 144 8.90 -19.44 -7.91
C ARG A 144 8.49 -19.33 -6.45
N LYS A 145 9.24 -19.97 -5.54
CA LYS A 145 8.99 -19.87 -4.09
C LYS A 145 9.13 -18.43 -3.58
N VAL A 146 10.15 -17.70 -4.04
CA VAL A 146 10.36 -16.29 -3.68
C VAL A 146 9.20 -15.41 -4.19
N GLN A 147 8.86 -15.50 -5.49
CA GLN A 147 7.76 -14.72 -6.08
C GLN A 147 6.42 -15.01 -5.39
N ARG A 148 6.13 -16.28 -5.08
CA ARG A 148 4.91 -16.67 -4.36
C ARG A 148 4.88 -16.11 -2.94
N THR A 149 5.99 -16.15 -2.21
CA THR A 149 6.08 -15.62 -0.84
C THR A 149 5.80 -14.11 -0.83
N VAL A 150 6.40 -13.38 -1.77
CA VAL A 150 6.19 -11.93 -1.89
C VAL A 150 4.76 -11.59 -2.31
N LEU A 151 4.16 -12.37 -3.23
CA LEU A 151 2.78 -12.17 -3.62
C LEU A 151 1.80 -12.43 -2.47
N ILE A 152 2.03 -13.49 -1.67
CA ILE A 152 1.24 -13.76 -0.46
C ILE A 152 1.38 -12.61 0.54
N ALA A 153 2.59 -12.08 0.72
CA ALA A 153 2.82 -10.93 1.59
C ALA A 153 2.04 -9.68 1.12
N LEU A 154 2.01 -9.41 -0.18
CA LEU A 154 1.21 -8.31 -0.75
C LEU A 154 -0.29 -8.51 -0.57
N CYS A 155 -0.79 -9.74 -0.75
CA CYS A 155 -2.19 -10.05 -0.46
C CYS A 155 -2.52 -9.81 1.01
N ALA A 156 -1.68 -10.29 1.94
CA ALA A 156 -1.83 -10.06 3.37
C ALA A 156 -1.76 -8.57 3.73
N GLN A 157 -0.85 -7.82 3.11
CA GLN A 157 -0.76 -6.38 3.26
C GLN A 157 -2.06 -5.69 2.80
N THR A 158 -2.65 -6.12 1.69
CA THR A 158 -3.91 -5.57 1.15
C THR A 158 -5.11 -5.83 2.09
N PHE A 159 -5.05 -6.87 2.93
CA PHE A 159 -6.08 -7.10 3.95
C PHE A 159 -6.07 -6.03 5.06
N VAL A 160 -4.91 -5.41 5.35
CA VAL A 160 -4.83 -4.36 6.38
C VAL A 160 -5.70 -3.14 6.05
N PRO A 161 -5.53 -2.44 4.90
CA PRO A 161 -6.40 -1.33 4.56
C PRO A 161 -7.85 -1.80 4.32
N LEU A 162 -8.08 -3.05 3.90
CA LEU A 162 -9.44 -3.58 3.81
C LEU A 162 -10.14 -3.58 5.19
N LEU A 163 -9.47 -4.07 6.23
CA LEU A 163 -10.03 -4.12 7.58
C LEU A 163 -10.06 -2.76 8.27
N CYS A 164 -8.99 -1.96 8.12
CA CYS A 164 -8.81 -0.71 8.86
C CYS A 164 -9.41 0.51 8.15
N VAL A 165 -9.69 0.43 6.84
CA VAL A 165 -10.18 1.56 6.03
C VAL A 165 -11.48 1.21 5.31
N TYR A 166 -11.52 0.14 4.51
CA TYR A 166 -12.71 -0.17 3.71
C TYR A 166 -13.92 -0.52 4.58
N ILE A 167 -13.77 -1.44 5.53
CA ILE A 167 -14.88 -1.84 6.41
C ILE A 167 -15.42 -0.64 7.20
N PRO A 168 -14.59 0.16 7.90
CA PRO A 168 -15.07 1.36 8.58
C PRO A 168 -15.69 2.38 7.64
N TYR A 169 -15.11 2.60 6.46
CA TYR A 169 -15.67 3.49 5.44
C TYR A 169 -17.08 3.04 5.03
N THR A 170 -17.24 1.78 4.62
CA THR A 170 -18.52 1.24 4.18
C THR A 170 -19.54 1.24 5.33
N ASN A 171 -19.11 0.93 6.55
CA ASN A 171 -20.00 0.98 7.70
C ASN A 171 -20.53 2.41 7.93
N ASN A 172 -19.67 3.43 8.00
CA ASN A 172 -20.14 4.77 8.35
C ASN A 172 -20.85 5.53 7.22
N LEU A 173 -20.50 5.27 5.96
CA LEU A 173 -21.04 6.05 4.84
C LEU A 173 -22.15 5.32 4.08
N ASN A 174 -22.09 3.99 3.98
CA ASN A 174 -23.11 3.21 3.27
C ASN A 174 -24.26 2.72 4.17
N THR A 175 -24.02 2.40 5.45
CA THR A 175 -25.11 1.92 6.32
C THR A 175 -26.20 2.97 6.59
N PRO A 176 -25.91 4.29 6.72
CA PRO A 176 -26.97 5.29 6.85
C PRO A 176 -27.84 5.39 5.58
N PHE A 177 -27.27 5.13 4.39
CA PHE A 177 -28.04 5.07 3.14
C PHE A 177 -29.07 3.93 3.16
N LEU A 178 -28.69 2.77 3.67
CA LEU A 178 -29.56 1.61 3.80
C LEU A 178 -30.52 1.72 5.01
N ARG A 179 -30.47 2.83 5.77
CA ARG A 179 -31.17 3.04 7.05
C ARG A 179 -30.90 1.92 8.07
N ILE A 180 -29.75 1.26 7.94
CA ILE A 180 -29.32 0.22 8.86
C ILE A 180 -28.58 0.92 10.00
N ARG A 181 -29.20 0.98 11.17
CA ARG A 181 -28.54 1.54 12.37
C ARG A 181 -27.45 0.58 12.85
N GLY A 182 -26.19 0.96 12.67
CA GLY A 182 -25.02 0.50 13.43
C GLY A 182 -24.92 -1.01 13.66
N ILE A 183 -24.73 -1.80 12.59
CA ILE A 183 -24.45 -3.26 12.71
C ILE A 183 -23.22 -3.51 13.59
N VAL A 184 -22.26 -2.58 13.55
CA VAL A 184 -21.04 -2.61 14.36
C VAL A 184 -20.87 -1.19 14.89
N GLY A 185 -20.64 -1.01 16.19
CA GLY A 185 -20.32 0.29 16.84
C GLY A 185 -18.98 0.88 16.38
N MET A 186 -18.69 0.77 15.08
CA MET A 186 -17.48 1.14 14.37
C MET A 186 -17.31 2.64 14.29
N GLU A 187 -18.36 3.44 14.43
CA GLU A 187 -18.29 4.90 14.45
C GLU A 187 -17.25 5.40 15.47
N ARG A 188 -17.13 4.72 16.61
CA ARG A 188 -16.17 5.04 17.68
C ARG A 188 -14.72 4.68 17.34
N HIS A 189 -14.53 3.61 16.56
CA HIS A 189 -13.21 3.04 16.29
C HIS A 189 -12.66 3.44 14.92
N THR A 190 -13.48 4.02 14.06
CA THR A 190 -13.12 4.33 12.67
C THR A 190 -11.94 5.28 12.57
N ALA A 191 -11.96 6.39 13.31
CA ALA A 191 -10.86 7.34 13.31
C ALA A 191 -9.55 6.69 13.79
N SER A 192 -9.61 5.84 14.81
CA SER A 192 -8.44 5.11 15.33
C SER A 192 -7.92 4.08 14.33
N LEU A 193 -8.80 3.27 13.74
CA LEU A 193 -8.45 2.25 12.74
C LEU A 193 -7.79 2.88 11.51
N ILE A 194 -8.38 3.95 10.99
CA ILE A 194 -7.81 4.70 9.86
C ILE A 194 -6.48 5.36 10.26
N SER A 195 -6.34 5.89 11.47
CA SER A 195 -5.09 6.54 11.89
C SER A 195 -3.94 5.54 12.10
N CYS A 196 -4.24 4.33 12.57
CA CYS A 196 -3.24 3.30 12.84
C CYS A 196 -3.00 2.32 11.68
N PHE A 197 -3.77 2.37 10.59
CA PHE A 197 -3.55 1.44 9.46
C PHE A 197 -2.10 1.46 8.94
N PRO A 198 -1.38 2.61 8.83
CA PRO A 198 -0.01 2.61 8.33
C PRO A 198 0.95 1.85 9.25
N LEU A 199 0.69 1.88 10.56
CA LEU A 199 1.46 1.13 11.56
C LEU A 199 1.22 -0.38 11.38
N TRP A 200 -0.03 -0.80 11.25
CA TRP A 200 -0.37 -2.20 11.00
C TRP A 200 0.19 -2.71 9.67
N ASP A 201 0.15 -1.90 8.62
CA ASP A 201 0.69 -2.20 7.30
C ASP A 201 2.19 -2.49 7.37
N ALA A 202 2.92 -1.62 8.08
CA ALA A 202 4.35 -1.78 8.34
C ALA A 202 4.67 -3.04 9.17
N ILE A 203 3.87 -3.34 10.20
CA ILE A 203 4.03 -4.55 11.02
C ILE A 203 3.83 -5.80 10.16
N VAL A 204 2.74 -5.86 9.39
CA VAL A 204 2.41 -7.03 8.55
C VAL A 204 3.51 -7.29 7.53
N ILE A 205 3.96 -6.29 6.78
CA ILE A 205 5.01 -6.51 5.77
C ILE A 205 6.34 -6.91 6.42
N THR A 206 6.70 -6.30 7.55
CA THR A 206 7.92 -6.64 8.29
C THR A 206 7.85 -8.07 8.79
N LEU A 207 6.72 -8.51 9.36
CA LEU A 207 6.55 -9.86 9.87
C LEU A 207 6.48 -10.92 8.77
N LEU A 208 5.93 -10.63 7.58
CA LEU A 208 5.79 -11.61 6.52
C LEU A 208 7.05 -11.75 5.66
N MET A 209 7.77 -10.66 5.38
CA MET A 209 8.96 -10.69 4.54
C MET A 209 10.22 -11.00 5.35
N ARG A 210 10.87 -12.14 5.04
CA ARG A 210 12.09 -12.59 5.71
C ARG A 210 13.20 -11.53 5.67
N ASP A 211 13.46 -10.96 4.51
CA ASP A 211 14.52 -9.95 4.33
C ASP A 211 14.27 -8.71 5.20
N TYR A 212 12.99 -8.35 5.41
CA TYR A 212 12.62 -7.23 6.30
C TYR A 212 12.78 -7.60 7.77
N ARG A 213 12.44 -8.83 8.18
CA ARG A 213 12.72 -9.31 9.54
C ARG A 213 14.22 -9.32 9.85
N GLU A 214 15.02 -9.84 8.91
CA GLU A 214 16.48 -9.90 9.07
C GLU A 214 17.09 -8.49 9.11
N GLY A 215 16.65 -7.59 8.24
CA GLY A 215 17.02 -6.17 8.28
C GLY A 215 16.64 -5.51 9.60
N PHE A 216 15.39 -5.67 10.06
CA PHE A 216 14.92 -5.14 11.34
C PHE A 216 15.75 -5.68 12.51
N MET A 217 15.94 -7.00 12.61
CA MET A 217 16.77 -7.60 13.64
C MET A 217 18.21 -7.11 13.57
N SER A 218 18.76 -6.89 12.38
CA SER A 218 20.11 -6.32 12.24
C SER A 218 20.21 -4.90 12.81
N MET A 219 19.17 -4.07 12.73
CA MET A 219 19.18 -2.73 13.31
C MET A 219 19.22 -2.75 14.85
N PHE A 220 18.65 -3.78 15.48
CA PHE A 220 18.66 -3.96 16.94
C PHE A 220 19.80 -4.85 17.45
N CYS A 221 20.36 -5.71 16.60
CA CYS A 221 21.42 -6.66 16.95
C CYS A 221 22.80 -6.32 16.35
N ALA A 222 22.96 -5.21 15.62
CA ALA A 222 24.24 -4.80 15.05
C ALA A 222 25.20 -4.21 16.10
N SER A 223 25.85 -5.10 16.84
CA SER A 223 27.20 -4.87 17.36
C SER A 223 28.25 -5.81 16.75
N THR A 224 27.93 -6.86 15.99
CA THR A 224 28.95 -7.94 15.80
C THR A 224 29.16 -8.54 14.41
N GLN A 225 28.25 -8.43 13.44
CA GLN A 225 28.40 -9.27 12.21
C GLN A 225 28.98 -8.61 10.95
N VAL A 226 29.17 -7.29 10.89
CA VAL A 226 29.71 -6.64 9.67
C VAL A 226 31.22 -6.88 9.48
N LYS A 227 31.97 -7.30 10.52
CA LYS A 227 33.41 -7.56 10.41
C LYS A 227 33.78 -8.90 9.76
N SER A 228 32.87 -9.87 9.65
CA SER A 228 33.25 -11.23 9.22
C SER A 228 33.21 -11.45 7.70
N ALA A 229 32.42 -10.69 6.95
CA ALA A 229 32.26 -10.91 5.51
C ALA A 229 33.40 -10.29 4.67
N VAL A 230 34.00 -9.18 5.13
CA VAL A 230 35.09 -8.50 4.40
C VAL A 230 36.44 -9.21 4.58
N SER A 231 36.66 -9.90 5.70
CA SER A 231 37.90 -10.65 5.93
C SER A 231 38.03 -11.94 5.10
N SER A 232 36.91 -12.52 4.64
CA SER A 232 36.93 -13.80 3.91
C SER A 232 37.21 -13.63 2.41
N GLN A 233 37.01 -12.43 1.84
CA GLN A 233 37.32 -12.14 0.43
C GLN A 233 38.79 -11.75 0.20
N MET A 234 39.53 -11.33 1.23
CA MET A 234 40.96 -11.02 1.11
C MET A 234 41.87 -12.27 1.19
N ASN A 235 41.40 -13.37 1.77
CA ASN A 235 42.21 -14.59 1.92
C ASN A 235 42.15 -15.55 0.72
N SER A 236 41.30 -15.31 -0.29
CA SER A 236 41.19 -16.17 -1.47
C SER A 236 41.98 -15.68 -2.70
N VAL A 237 42.78 -14.61 -2.56
CA VAL A 237 43.71 -14.15 -3.61
C VAL A 237 45.14 -14.44 -3.19
N SER A 238 45.46 -15.72 -2.97
CA SER A 238 46.84 -16.19 -2.94
C SER A 238 47.28 -16.51 -4.38
N VAL A 239 48.11 -15.63 -4.93
CA VAL A 239 48.76 -15.74 -6.24
C VAL A 239 49.57 -17.04 -6.33
N PRO A 240 49.43 -17.87 -7.39
CA PRO A 240 50.33 -19.00 -7.60
C PRO A 240 51.72 -18.49 -8.00
N SER A 241 52.74 -18.89 -7.23
CA SER A 241 54.16 -18.71 -7.56
C SER A 241 54.50 -19.52 -8.81
N ILE A 242 54.97 -18.85 -9.85
CA ILE A 242 55.54 -19.48 -11.05
C ILE A 242 56.91 -20.04 -10.65
N ALA A 243 56.99 -21.36 -10.51
CA ALA A 243 58.23 -22.08 -10.30
C ALA A 243 59.02 -22.17 -11.61
N ASN A 244 60.26 -21.70 -11.56
CA ASN A 244 61.28 -21.84 -12.61
C ASN A 244 61.58 -23.31 -12.90
N SER A 245 61.59 -23.70 -14.18
CA SER A 245 62.33 -24.89 -14.62
C SER A 245 62.89 -24.74 -16.04
N GLN A 246 64.22 -24.67 -16.09
CA GLN A 246 65.10 -25.38 -17.03
C GLN A 246 65.07 -24.95 -18.52
N LEU A 247 66.08 -24.15 -18.92
CA LEU A 247 66.62 -24.13 -20.28
C LEU A 247 68.13 -24.42 -20.18
N GLU A 248 68.52 -25.64 -20.57
CA GLU A 248 69.91 -26.04 -20.83
C GLU A 248 70.45 -25.35 -22.10
N PRO A 249 71.78 -25.15 -22.21
CA PRO A 249 72.42 -24.57 -23.39
C PRO A 249 72.98 -25.65 -24.34
N THR A 250 72.84 -25.46 -25.64
CA THR A 250 73.62 -26.16 -26.70
C THR A 250 73.53 -25.26 -27.96
N VAL A 251 74.58 -24.57 -28.43
CA VAL A 251 75.75 -25.05 -29.21
C VAL A 251 75.24 -25.94 -30.36
N ILE A 252 75.17 -25.55 -31.65
CA ILE A 252 76.06 -24.80 -32.56
C ILE A 252 75.19 -23.98 -33.53
#